data_AF-A0A951JGB1-F1
#
_entry.id   AF-A0A951JGB1-F1
#
_cell.length_a   1.000
_cell.length_b   1.000
_cell.length_c   1.000
_cell.angle_alpha   90.00
_cell.angle_beta   90.00
_cell.angle_gamma   90.00
#
_symmetry.space_group_name_H-M   'P 1'
#
loop_
_entity.id
_entity.type
_entity.pdbx_description
1 polymer ?
#
loop_
_entity_poly.entity_id
_entity_poly.type
_entity_poly.pdbx_seq_one_letter_code
_entity_poly.pdbx_strand_id
1 'polypeptide(L)'
;MANKTRARSTATIPHGLSREQLLEMYGLVRLTRSLEERLEVLFKQSKVIGGLFRSLGQEGESVASAYALRRREDGTGDMLSPLIRNLGSMLTMGTRPVEVVRQYMAKGDSLARGKELNIHITDLDRGFIGQISPLGDLIPVMAGVALTFKQRGQDRVGMVYIGDGATSTGAFHEGVNFAAVQKLPLVVIVENNRWAYSTPSRLMTAAKSFADKAPGYGMAGEQVDGNDMLAVYGASRRAVDRARAGGGPTLIEVMTYRRKGHAQHDAQTYVDPAEIEHWAATNDPIDRYVKALMDNGWATADELTAIGTDIDRQLDEAVAEAEKSPMPAPEEALTDVYGDGPVNAPWTRHTPPDPTRA
;
A
#
# COMPACT_ATOMS: atom_id res chain seq x y z
N MET A 1 -35.96 -41.89 8.66
CA MET A 1 -35.20 -40.87 9.40
C MET A 1 -35.01 -39.70 8.46
N ALA A 2 -35.73 -38.59 8.67
CA ALA A 2 -35.71 -37.44 7.78
C ALA A 2 -34.40 -36.66 7.97
N ASN A 3 -33.60 -36.57 6.90
CA ASN A 3 -32.39 -35.77 6.83
C ASN A 3 -32.80 -34.29 6.87
N LYS A 4 -32.70 -33.66 8.03
CA LYS A 4 -32.91 -32.21 8.18
C LYS A 4 -31.68 -31.51 7.60
N THR A 5 -31.73 -31.19 6.32
CA THR A 5 -30.85 -30.20 5.69
C THR A 5 -31.16 -28.86 6.36
N ARG A 6 -30.44 -28.54 7.43
CA ARG A 6 -30.47 -27.23 8.07
C ARG A 6 -29.90 -26.27 7.04
N ALA A 7 -30.75 -25.50 6.37
CA ALA A 7 -30.30 -24.36 5.57
C ALA A 7 -29.43 -23.49 6.49
N ARG A 8 -28.12 -23.43 6.22
CA ARG A 8 -27.23 -22.47 6.91
C ARG A 8 -27.76 -21.10 6.54
N SER A 9 -28.34 -20.40 7.51
CA SER A 9 -28.64 -18.97 7.39
C SER A 9 -27.31 -18.28 7.08
N THR A 10 -27.14 -17.76 5.87
CA THR A 10 -25.99 -16.94 5.50
C THR A 10 -25.96 -15.72 6.41
N ALA A 11 -24.86 -15.51 7.12
CA ALA A 11 -24.74 -14.35 8.01
C ALA A 11 -24.81 -13.05 7.18
N THR A 12 -25.32 -11.97 7.77
CA THR A 12 -25.34 -10.66 7.12
C THR A 12 -23.91 -10.18 6.87
N ILE A 13 -23.61 -9.77 5.63
CA ILE A 13 -22.30 -9.22 5.28
C ILE A 13 -22.15 -7.83 5.93
N PRO A 14 -21.05 -7.56 6.67
CA PRO A 14 -20.88 -6.30 7.38
C PRO A 14 -20.53 -5.13 6.46
N HIS A 15 -20.64 -3.92 6.99
CA HIS A 15 -20.17 -2.66 6.38
C HIS A 15 -20.72 -2.34 4.98
N GLY A 16 -21.87 -2.92 4.62
CA GLY A 16 -22.53 -2.70 3.33
C GLY A 16 -21.77 -3.31 2.15
N LEU A 17 -20.83 -4.22 2.40
CA LEU A 17 -20.16 -4.98 1.34
C LEU A 17 -21.13 -5.97 0.68
N SER A 18 -20.94 -6.20 -0.61
CA SER A 18 -21.56 -7.32 -1.32
C SER A 18 -20.68 -8.57 -1.25
N ARG A 19 -21.26 -9.73 -1.56
CA ARG A 19 -20.51 -10.99 -1.65
C ARG A 19 -19.40 -10.94 -2.70
N GLU A 20 -19.70 -10.30 -3.83
CA GLU A 20 -18.75 -10.12 -4.94
C GLU A 20 -17.56 -9.30 -4.48
N GLN A 21 -17.79 -8.24 -3.69
CA GLN A 21 -16.71 -7.43 -3.11
C GLN A 21 -15.87 -8.23 -2.11
N LEU A 22 -16.48 -9.13 -1.34
CA LEU A 22 -15.73 -10.03 -0.44
C LEU A 22 -14.76 -10.94 -1.22
N LEU A 23 -15.22 -11.50 -2.34
CA LEU A 23 -14.41 -12.34 -3.23
C LEU A 23 -13.35 -11.54 -4.00
N GLU A 24 -13.65 -10.30 -4.40
CA GLU A 24 -12.68 -9.39 -5.01
C GLU A 24 -11.55 -9.08 -4.02
N MET A 25 -11.88 -8.72 -2.76
CA MET A 25 -10.88 -8.50 -1.71
C MET A 25 -10.04 -9.76 -1.43
N TYR A 26 -10.64 -10.95 -1.47
CA TYR A 26 -9.90 -12.22 -1.38
C TYR A 26 -8.91 -12.37 -2.54
N GLY A 27 -9.37 -12.13 -3.77
CA GLY A 27 -8.54 -12.17 -4.96
C GLY A 27 -7.36 -11.20 -4.88
N LEU A 28 -7.60 -9.96 -4.45
CA LEU A 28 -6.56 -8.94 -4.28
C LEU A 28 -5.51 -9.31 -3.22
N VAL A 29 -5.92 -9.81 -2.05
CA VAL A 29 -4.96 -10.20 -1.01
C VAL A 29 -4.17 -11.46 -1.40
N ARG A 30 -4.83 -12.43 -2.06
CA ARG A 30 -4.15 -13.62 -2.60
C ARG A 30 -3.17 -13.25 -3.70
N LEU A 31 -3.56 -12.36 -4.61
CA LEU A 31 -2.69 -11.83 -5.66
C LEU A 31 -1.47 -11.13 -5.08
N THR A 32 -1.67 -10.30 -4.05
CA THR A 32 -0.57 -9.59 -3.36
C THR A 32 0.45 -10.58 -2.81
N ARG A 33 0.01 -11.58 -2.02
CA ARG A 33 0.89 -12.60 -1.44
C ARG A 33 1.62 -13.40 -2.53
N SER A 34 0.89 -13.92 -3.52
CA SER A 34 1.47 -14.73 -4.59
C SER A 34 2.49 -13.94 -5.43
N LEU A 35 2.18 -12.67 -5.74
CA LEU A 35 3.08 -11.82 -6.51
C LEU A 35 4.37 -11.55 -5.74
N GLU A 36 4.29 -11.26 -4.43
CA GLU A 36 5.48 -11.10 -3.60
C GLU A 36 6.31 -12.38 -3.48
N GLU A 37 5.68 -13.55 -3.45
CA GLU A 37 6.37 -14.85 -3.48
C GLU A 37 7.09 -15.08 -4.82
N ARG A 38 6.46 -14.72 -5.95
CA ARG A 38 7.11 -14.74 -7.27
C ARG A 38 8.28 -13.75 -7.34
N LEU A 39 8.13 -12.54 -6.80
CA LEU A 39 9.20 -11.56 -6.70
C LEU A 39 10.38 -12.05 -5.84
N GLU A 40 10.13 -12.79 -4.75
CA GLU A 40 11.19 -13.43 -3.97
C GLU A 40 11.98 -14.45 -4.81
N VAL A 41 11.31 -15.27 -5.61
CA VAL A 41 11.98 -16.21 -6.53
C VAL A 41 12.84 -15.47 -7.55
N LEU A 42 12.29 -14.42 -8.17
CA LEU A 42 13.02 -13.58 -9.12
C LEU A 42 14.21 -12.85 -8.47
N PHE A 43 14.07 -12.43 -7.22
CA PHE A 43 15.16 -11.83 -6.43
C PHE A 43 16.30 -12.82 -6.22
N LYS A 44 15.99 -14.07 -5.86
CA LYS A 44 17.00 -15.15 -5.74
C LYS A 44 17.68 -15.48 -7.08
N GLN A 45 17.02 -15.23 -8.20
CA GLN A 45 17.57 -15.35 -9.54
C GLN A 45 18.35 -14.10 -10.00
N SER A 46 18.52 -13.09 -9.15
CA SER A 46 19.14 -11.79 -9.49
C SER A 46 18.42 -11.04 -10.63
N LYS A 47 17.13 -11.30 -10.83
CA LYS A 47 16.30 -10.61 -11.82
C LYS A 47 15.62 -9.37 -11.27
N VAL A 48 15.39 -9.33 -9.96
CA VAL A 48 14.96 -8.10 -9.27
C VAL A 48 16.17 -7.19 -9.07
N ILE A 49 16.02 -5.93 -9.43
CA ILE A 49 17.01 -4.88 -9.25
C ILE A 49 16.67 -4.08 -7.98
N GLY A 50 17.66 -3.93 -7.10
CA GLY A 50 17.51 -3.19 -5.84
C GLY A 50 16.92 -4.02 -4.70
N GLY A 51 16.11 -3.36 -3.87
CA GLY A 51 15.48 -3.97 -2.70
C GLY A 51 14.26 -4.83 -3.05
N LEU A 52 13.82 -5.62 -2.07
CA LEU A 52 12.50 -6.24 -2.07
C LEU A 52 11.95 -6.16 -0.65
N PHE A 53 10.79 -5.52 -0.50
CA PHE A 53 10.16 -5.25 0.78
C PHE A 53 8.79 -5.90 0.82
N ARG A 54 8.72 -7.10 1.40
CA ARG A 54 7.50 -7.89 1.44
C ARG A 54 6.59 -7.45 2.57
N SER A 55 5.30 -7.62 2.34
CA SER A 55 4.24 -7.31 3.27
C SER A 55 3.80 -8.50 4.12
N LEU A 56 4.34 -9.72 3.90
CA LEU A 56 3.96 -10.96 4.61
C LEU A 56 3.50 -10.76 6.06
N GLY A 57 2.19 -10.95 6.27
CA GLY A 57 1.50 -10.78 7.55
C GLY A 57 0.72 -9.47 7.67
N GLN A 58 0.88 -8.54 6.72
CA GLN A 58 0.31 -7.19 6.70
C GLN A 58 -0.52 -6.92 5.44
N GLU A 59 -0.41 -7.74 4.39
CA GLU A 59 -1.04 -7.46 3.09
C GLU A 59 -2.58 -7.30 3.15
N GLY A 60 -3.21 -7.91 4.16
CA GLY A 60 -4.65 -7.79 4.39
C GLY A 60 -5.07 -6.37 4.75
N GLU A 61 -4.29 -5.65 5.59
CA GLU A 61 -4.63 -4.27 5.94
C GLU A 61 -4.49 -3.36 4.72
N SER A 62 -3.47 -3.58 3.91
CA SER A 62 -3.17 -2.75 2.74
C SER A 62 -4.29 -2.84 1.69
N VAL A 63 -4.78 -4.06 1.41
CA VAL A 63 -5.92 -4.27 0.52
C VAL A 63 -7.20 -3.70 1.13
N ALA A 64 -7.51 -4.05 2.38
CA ALA A 64 -8.78 -3.69 3.00
C ALA A 64 -8.96 -2.18 3.20
N SER A 65 -7.89 -1.47 3.58
CA SER A 65 -7.92 -0.02 3.75
C SER A 65 -8.08 0.70 2.42
N ALA A 66 -7.30 0.33 1.39
CA ALA A 66 -7.41 0.89 0.06
C ALA A 66 -8.78 0.61 -0.59
N TYR A 67 -9.39 -0.54 -0.30
CA TYR A 67 -10.71 -0.91 -0.83
C TYR A 67 -11.83 0.02 -0.35
N ALA A 68 -11.63 0.76 0.75
CA ALA A 68 -12.57 1.77 1.22
C ALA A 68 -12.58 3.06 0.38
N LEU A 69 -11.56 3.26 -0.47
CA LEU A 69 -11.42 4.44 -1.34
C LEU A 69 -12.24 4.32 -2.62
N ARG A 70 -12.70 5.46 -3.14
CA ARG A 70 -13.37 5.54 -4.43
C ARG A 70 -12.34 5.51 -5.57
N ARG A 71 -12.17 4.34 -6.18
CA ARG A 71 -11.31 4.11 -7.35
C ARG A 71 -11.92 4.72 -8.61
N ARG A 72 -11.10 5.42 -9.41
CA ARG A 72 -11.40 5.87 -10.77
C ARG A 72 -10.09 5.97 -11.55
N GLU A 73 -10.14 5.70 -12.85
CA GLU A 73 -8.97 5.74 -13.75
C GLU A 73 -8.86 7.08 -14.52
N ASP A 74 -9.74 8.03 -14.25
CA ASP A 74 -9.81 9.34 -14.93
C ASP A 74 -9.17 10.48 -14.10
N GLY A 75 -8.40 10.13 -13.05
CA GLY A 75 -7.77 11.09 -12.14
C GLY A 75 -8.74 11.79 -11.18
N THR A 76 -10.02 11.42 -11.15
CA THR A 76 -11.03 12.00 -10.24
C THR A 76 -11.35 11.12 -9.02
N GLY A 77 -10.68 9.97 -8.90
CA GLY A 77 -10.80 9.06 -7.76
C GLY A 77 -10.18 9.63 -6.49
N ASP A 78 -10.41 8.96 -5.36
CA ASP A 78 -9.63 9.21 -4.15
C ASP A 78 -8.15 8.89 -4.40
N MET A 79 -7.27 9.42 -3.54
CA MET A 79 -5.84 9.33 -3.74
C MET A 79 -5.15 8.66 -2.55
N LEU A 80 -4.21 7.75 -2.80
CA LEU A 80 -3.40 7.17 -1.73
C LEU A 80 -1.90 7.38 -1.92
N SER A 81 -1.15 7.31 -0.83
CA SER A 81 0.31 7.19 -0.86
C SER A 81 0.74 6.00 -0.02
N PRO A 82 1.26 4.92 -0.64
CA PRO A 82 1.65 3.71 0.06
C PRO A 82 2.95 3.92 0.86
N LEU A 83 3.33 2.91 1.64
CA LEU A 83 4.70 2.63 2.06
C LEU A 83 5.31 1.56 1.16
N ILE A 84 6.63 1.31 1.28
CA ILE A 84 7.35 0.21 0.59
C ILE A 84 6.73 -1.19 0.74
N ARG A 85 5.77 -1.41 1.65
CA ARG A 85 5.06 -2.69 1.86
C ARG A 85 3.61 -2.68 1.41
N ASN A 86 3.07 -1.62 0.84
CA ASN A 86 1.65 -1.57 0.50
C ASN A 86 1.37 -1.91 -0.96
N LEU A 87 2.02 -2.95 -1.49
CA LEU A 87 1.73 -3.45 -2.83
C LEU A 87 0.25 -3.79 -2.98
N GLY A 88 -0.38 -4.33 -1.94
CA GLY A 88 -1.82 -4.65 -1.92
C GLY A 88 -2.72 -3.44 -2.19
N SER A 89 -2.38 -2.28 -1.63
CA SER A 89 -3.11 -1.03 -1.89
C SER A 89 -3.03 -0.62 -3.36
N MET A 90 -1.85 -0.76 -3.99
CA MET A 90 -1.65 -0.39 -5.39
C MET A 90 -2.34 -1.33 -6.36
N LEU A 91 -2.33 -2.64 -6.07
CA LEU A 91 -3.12 -3.62 -6.81
C LEU A 91 -4.61 -3.33 -6.68
N THR A 92 -5.06 -2.94 -5.49
CA THR A 92 -6.46 -2.54 -5.24
C THR A 92 -6.84 -1.31 -6.06
N MET A 93 -5.93 -0.36 -6.22
CA MET A 93 -6.08 0.82 -7.08
C MET A 93 -5.88 0.55 -8.58
N GLY A 94 -5.70 -0.71 -8.99
CA GLY A 94 -5.68 -1.10 -10.41
C GLY A 94 -4.30 -1.29 -11.03
N THR A 95 -3.22 -1.28 -10.24
CA THR A 95 -1.90 -1.67 -10.75
C THR A 95 -1.91 -3.13 -11.18
N ARG A 96 -1.42 -3.42 -12.39
CA ARG A 96 -1.41 -4.79 -12.94
C ARG A 96 -0.15 -5.55 -12.51
N PRO A 97 -0.20 -6.88 -12.32
CA PRO A 97 0.97 -7.65 -11.93
C PRO A 97 2.17 -7.49 -12.86
N VAL A 98 1.96 -7.42 -14.17
CA VAL A 98 3.05 -7.22 -15.14
C VAL A 98 3.76 -5.87 -14.95
N GLU A 99 3.03 -4.82 -14.58
CA GLU A 99 3.60 -3.49 -14.32
C GLU A 99 4.51 -3.55 -13.08
N VAL A 100 4.09 -4.28 -12.05
CA VAL A 100 4.89 -4.51 -10.84
C VAL A 100 6.15 -5.30 -11.15
N VAL A 101 6.04 -6.41 -11.90
CA VAL A 101 7.20 -7.24 -12.23
C VAL A 101 8.20 -6.47 -13.10
N ARG A 102 7.72 -5.73 -14.13
CA ARG A 102 8.57 -4.83 -14.94
C ARG A 102 9.30 -3.81 -14.08
N GLN A 103 8.60 -3.20 -13.13
CA GLN A 103 9.15 -2.21 -12.22
C GLN A 103 10.27 -2.81 -11.35
N TYR A 104 10.05 -3.96 -10.71
CA TYR A 104 11.08 -4.64 -9.92
C TYR A 104 12.25 -5.16 -10.76
N MET A 105 12.04 -5.45 -12.05
CA MET A 105 13.10 -5.83 -12.98
C MET A 105 13.76 -4.63 -13.69
N ALA A 106 13.42 -3.39 -13.31
CA ALA A 106 13.90 -2.14 -13.90
C ALA A 106 13.77 -2.08 -15.43
N LYS A 107 12.66 -2.60 -15.98
CA LYS A 107 12.41 -2.61 -17.43
C LYS A 107 12.14 -1.21 -17.98
N GLY A 108 12.50 -0.97 -19.23
CA GLY A 108 12.35 0.36 -19.87
C GLY A 108 10.89 0.76 -20.10
N ASP A 109 10.00 -0.22 -20.18
CA ASP A 109 8.55 -0.06 -20.27
C ASP A 109 7.84 -0.18 -18.91
N SER A 110 8.59 -0.16 -17.80
CA SER A 110 8.03 0.00 -16.46
C SER A 110 7.48 1.42 -16.25
N LEU A 111 6.66 1.60 -15.21
CA LEU A 111 6.09 2.91 -14.88
C LEU A 111 7.18 3.96 -14.56
N ALA A 112 8.29 3.54 -13.94
CA ALA A 112 9.44 4.41 -13.71
C ALA A 112 10.46 4.42 -14.85
N ARG A 113 10.24 3.65 -15.93
CA ARG A 113 11.19 3.45 -17.04
C ARG A 113 12.60 3.07 -16.57
N GLY A 114 12.68 2.29 -15.49
CA GLY A 114 13.93 1.83 -14.87
C GLY A 114 14.71 2.89 -14.08
N LYS A 115 14.15 4.09 -13.83
CA LYS A 115 14.78 5.17 -13.06
C LYS A 115 14.64 5.03 -11.55
N GLU A 116 13.62 4.29 -11.14
CA GLU A 116 13.26 4.06 -9.75
C GLU A 116 12.84 2.60 -9.61
N LEU A 117 12.90 2.07 -8.39
CA LEU A 117 12.73 0.64 -8.06
C LEU A 117 11.63 0.43 -7.04
N ASN A 118 11.29 -0.84 -6.77
CA ASN A 118 10.20 -1.21 -5.86
C ASN A 118 8.86 -0.58 -6.27
N ILE A 119 8.02 -0.26 -5.30
CA ILE A 119 6.72 0.38 -5.51
C ILE A 119 6.78 1.92 -5.44
N HIS A 120 7.95 2.52 -5.63
CA HIS A 120 8.15 3.97 -5.69
C HIS A 120 7.68 4.53 -7.04
N ILE A 121 6.40 4.36 -7.35
CA ILE A 121 5.82 4.76 -8.64
C ILE A 121 4.51 5.52 -8.42
N THR A 122 4.31 6.55 -9.23
CA THR A 122 3.15 7.44 -9.17
C THR A 122 2.29 7.23 -10.41
N ASP A 123 0.99 7.09 -10.19
CA ASP A 123 -0.05 7.10 -11.22
C ASP A 123 -1.20 7.97 -10.73
N LEU A 124 -1.22 9.21 -11.19
CA LEU A 124 -2.21 10.20 -10.74
C LEU A 124 -3.61 9.86 -11.23
N ASP A 125 -3.71 9.18 -12.37
CA ASP A 125 -4.98 8.83 -13.01
C ASP A 125 -5.66 7.69 -12.26
N ARG A 126 -4.89 6.69 -11.81
CA ARG A 126 -5.36 5.63 -10.90
C ARG A 126 -5.45 6.06 -9.44
N GLY A 127 -4.89 7.22 -9.09
CA GLY A 127 -5.02 7.82 -7.77
C GLY A 127 -4.01 7.32 -6.75
N PHE A 128 -2.74 7.16 -7.11
CA PHE A 128 -1.68 6.96 -6.12
C PHE A 128 -0.39 7.74 -6.40
N ILE A 129 0.21 8.24 -5.32
CA ILE A 129 1.55 8.85 -5.34
C ILE A 129 2.50 7.84 -4.72
N GLY A 130 3.53 7.45 -5.45
CA GLY A 130 4.52 6.50 -4.98
C GLY A 130 5.26 7.00 -3.75
N GLN A 131 5.60 6.08 -2.87
CA GLN A 131 6.36 6.40 -1.66
C GLN A 131 7.80 6.82 -2.01
N ILE A 132 8.42 7.66 -1.18
CA ILE A 132 9.85 8.00 -1.29
C ILE A 132 10.60 7.44 -0.08
N SER A 133 11.92 7.27 -0.20
CA SER A 133 12.73 6.69 0.87
C SER A 133 12.74 7.48 2.20
N PRO A 134 12.75 8.83 2.19
CA PRO A 134 12.55 9.61 3.41
C PRO A 134 11.24 9.29 4.16
N LEU A 135 11.38 8.71 5.35
CA LEU A 135 10.24 8.27 6.16
C LEU A 135 9.42 9.47 6.65
N GLY A 136 8.08 9.37 6.54
CA GLY A 136 7.15 10.38 7.04
C GLY A 136 6.89 11.56 6.10
N ASP A 137 7.73 11.78 5.08
CA ASP A 137 7.63 12.94 4.19
C ASP A 137 6.37 12.94 3.30
N LEU A 138 5.76 11.78 3.06
CA LEU A 138 4.50 11.72 2.31
C LEU A 138 3.30 12.23 3.14
N ILE A 139 3.41 12.35 4.46
CA ILE A 139 2.34 12.89 5.30
C ILE A 139 2.03 14.35 4.94
N PRO A 140 2.99 15.30 4.98
CA PRO A 140 2.73 16.68 4.56
C PRO A 140 2.41 16.81 3.07
N VAL A 141 2.97 15.96 2.20
CA VAL A 141 2.61 15.93 0.76
C VAL A 141 1.14 15.58 0.57
N MET A 142 0.67 14.51 1.20
CA MET A 142 -0.73 14.10 1.12
C MET A 142 -1.67 15.06 1.84
N ALA A 143 -1.21 15.78 2.86
CA ALA A 143 -1.94 16.93 3.40
C ALA A 143 -2.10 18.04 2.34
N GLY A 144 -1.05 18.37 1.57
CA GLY A 144 -1.15 19.32 0.45
C GLY A 144 -2.13 18.87 -0.65
N VAL A 145 -2.14 17.57 -0.97
CA VAL A 145 -3.11 16.96 -1.90
C VAL A 145 -4.53 17.12 -1.36
N ALA A 146 -4.78 16.75 -0.10
CA ALA A 146 -6.09 16.86 0.52
C ALA A 146 -6.55 18.33 0.67
N LEU A 147 -5.62 19.26 0.87
CA LEU A 147 -5.89 20.70 0.82
C LEU A 147 -6.40 21.13 -0.55
N THR A 148 -5.81 20.61 -1.63
CA THR A 148 -6.27 20.89 -3.00
C THR A 148 -7.70 20.41 -3.20
N PHE A 149 -8.05 19.21 -2.73
CA PHE A 149 -9.41 18.68 -2.81
C PHE A 149 -10.40 19.62 -2.12
N LYS A 150 -10.06 20.05 -0.89
CA LYS A 150 -10.88 20.99 -0.12
C LYS A 150 -11.02 22.35 -0.81
N GLN A 151 -9.92 22.96 -1.26
CA GLN A 151 -9.93 24.28 -1.89
C GLN A 151 -10.70 24.31 -3.21
N ARG A 152 -10.68 23.20 -3.96
CA ARG A 152 -11.40 23.06 -5.24
C ARG A 152 -12.81 22.49 -5.10
N GLY A 153 -13.28 22.23 -3.87
CA GLY A 153 -14.60 21.62 -3.64
C GLY A 153 -14.76 20.23 -4.25
N GLN A 154 -13.68 19.46 -4.33
CA GLN A 154 -13.69 18.12 -4.91
C GLN A 154 -14.13 17.10 -3.85
N ASP A 155 -15.10 16.26 -4.20
CA ASP A 155 -15.55 15.13 -3.38
C ASP A 155 -14.52 13.98 -3.44
N ARG A 156 -13.35 14.20 -2.83
CA ARG A 156 -12.19 13.30 -2.83
C ARG A 156 -11.55 13.22 -1.45
N VAL A 157 -10.97 12.07 -1.13
CA VAL A 157 -10.25 11.79 0.11
C VAL A 157 -8.82 11.36 -0.20
N GLY A 158 -7.87 11.83 0.61
CA GLY A 158 -6.50 11.33 0.63
C GLY A 158 -6.33 10.23 1.67
N MET A 159 -5.54 9.20 1.37
CA MET A 159 -5.08 8.19 2.32
C MET A 159 -3.56 8.11 2.30
N VAL A 160 -2.91 8.06 3.45
CA VAL A 160 -1.45 7.96 3.52
C VAL A 160 -1.04 6.94 4.57
N TYR A 161 -0.12 6.06 4.19
CA TYR A 161 0.41 5.01 5.06
C TYR A 161 1.70 5.48 5.73
N ILE A 162 1.89 5.09 6.99
CA ILE A 162 3.12 5.33 7.74
C ILE A 162 3.41 4.18 8.70
N GLY A 163 4.67 3.70 8.73
CA GLY A 163 5.07 2.67 9.68
C GLY A 163 5.18 3.24 11.10
N ASP A 164 5.01 2.38 12.11
CA ASP A 164 5.19 2.71 13.53
C ASP A 164 6.42 3.57 13.84
N GLY A 165 7.59 3.22 13.30
CA GLY A 165 8.82 4.00 13.52
C GLY A 165 8.82 5.37 12.87
N ALA A 166 8.22 5.50 11.69
CA ALA A 166 8.15 6.74 10.96
C ALA A 166 7.25 7.78 11.66
N THR A 167 6.37 7.37 12.58
CA THR A 167 5.61 8.29 13.44
C THR A 167 6.48 9.11 14.41
N SER A 168 7.78 8.78 14.52
CA SER A 168 8.75 9.52 15.33
C SER A 168 9.48 10.63 14.55
N THR A 169 9.13 10.84 13.28
CA THR A 169 9.71 11.89 12.42
C THR A 169 9.04 13.24 12.65
N GLY A 170 9.79 14.33 12.41
CA GLY A 170 9.22 15.68 12.42
C GLY A 170 8.13 15.87 11.35
N ALA A 171 8.36 15.33 10.15
CA ALA A 171 7.42 15.41 9.03
C ALA A 171 6.04 14.82 9.37
N PHE A 172 5.99 13.72 10.13
CA PHE A 172 4.73 13.17 10.65
C PHE A 172 3.99 14.19 11.53
N HIS A 173 4.69 14.78 12.51
CA HIS A 173 4.09 15.75 13.43
C HIS A 173 3.56 16.99 12.67
N GLU A 174 4.39 17.56 11.80
CA GLU A 174 4.06 18.75 11.02
C GLU A 174 2.88 18.52 10.08
N GLY A 175 2.91 17.43 9.31
CA GLY A 175 1.87 17.12 8.33
C GLY A 175 0.52 16.76 8.99
N VAL A 176 0.53 15.97 10.07
CA VAL A 176 -0.71 15.64 10.81
C VAL A 176 -1.30 16.88 11.48
N ASN A 177 -0.47 17.70 12.13
CA ASN A 177 -0.92 18.95 12.75
C ASN A 177 -1.55 19.88 11.71
N PHE A 178 -0.88 20.07 10.57
CA PHE A 178 -1.42 20.89 9.49
C PHE A 178 -2.75 20.36 8.97
N ALA A 179 -2.85 19.05 8.72
CA ALA A 179 -4.08 18.41 8.26
C ALA A 179 -5.24 18.57 9.25
N ALA A 180 -4.96 18.47 10.55
CA ALA A 180 -5.94 18.62 11.62
C ALA A 180 -6.46 20.06 11.73
N VAL A 181 -5.56 21.04 11.79
CA VAL A 181 -5.90 22.48 11.85
C VAL A 181 -6.74 22.87 10.63
N GLN A 182 -6.36 22.39 9.45
CA GLN A 182 -7.06 22.69 8.21
C GLN A 182 -8.31 21.81 7.99
N LYS A 183 -8.64 20.88 8.89
CA LYS A 183 -9.75 19.90 8.74
C LYS A 183 -9.76 19.28 7.34
N LEU A 184 -8.62 18.73 6.93
CA LEU A 184 -8.46 18.18 5.59
C LEU A 184 -9.13 16.81 5.45
N PRO A 185 -9.60 16.44 4.25
CA PRO A 185 -10.14 15.11 3.97
C PRO A 185 -9.00 14.09 3.82
N LEU A 186 -8.32 13.77 4.93
CA LEU A 186 -7.14 12.90 4.97
C LEU A 186 -7.31 11.76 5.98
N VAL A 187 -7.02 10.53 5.55
CA VAL A 187 -6.92 9.35 6.42
C VAL A 187 -5.44 8.98 6.55
N VAL A 188 -4.95 8.82 7.77
CA VAL A 188 -3.58 8.40 8.07
C VAL A 188 -3.62 6.98 8.63
N ILE A 189 -3.05 6.03 7.91
CA ILE A 189 -2.94 4.64 8.35
C ILE A 189 -1.56 4.44 8.99
N VAL A 190 -1.52 4.14 10.28
CA VAL A 190 -0.30 3.78 10.99
C VAL A 190 -0.17 2.26 11.06
N GLU A 191 0.77 1.70 10.31
CA GLU A 191 1.09 0.27 10.34
C GLU A 191 1.97 -0.08 11.54
N ASN A 192 1.33 -0.59 12.59
CA ASN A 192 2.01 -1.08 13.77
C ASN A 192 2.36 -2.56 13.61
N ASN A 193 3.47 -2.82 12.90
CA ASN A 193 4.01 -4.16 12.68
C ASN A 193 5.05 -4.61 13.73
N ARG A 194 5.13 -3.85 14.83
CA ARG A 194 6.00 -4.04 16.01
C ARG A 194 7.48 -3.66 15.86
N TRP A 195 7.96 -3.36 14.65
CA TRP A 195 9.39 -3.22 14.38
C TRP A 195 9.74 -2.20 13.28
N ALA A 196 10.48 -1.16 13.66
CA ALA A 196 11.20 -0.32 12.70
C ALA A 196 12.62 -0.84 12.51
N TYR A 197 12.85 -1.53 11.38
CA TYR A 197 14.05 -2.35 11.19
C TYR A 197 14.23 -3.31 12.38
N SER A 198 15.21 -3.05 13.26
CA SER A 198 15.53 -3.80 14.49
C SER A 198 15.05 -3.14 15.79
N THR A 199 14.45 -1.95 15.72
CA THR A 199 13.96 -1.24 16.91
C THR A 199 12.50 -1.62 17.17
N PRO A 200 12.18 -2.29 18.29
CA PRO A 200 10.80 -2.61 18.62
C PRO A 200 10.02 -1.35 19.00
N SER A 201 8.72 -1.29 18.69
CA SER A 201 7.90 -0.06 18.87
C SER A 201 7.90 0.51 20.29
N ARG A 202 8.03 -0.36 21.31
CA ARG A 202 8.16 0.05 22.72
C ARG A 202 9.39 0.91 23.03
N LEU A 203 10.39 0.93 22.16
CA LEU A 203 11.59 1.78 22.28
C LEU A 203 11.48 3.06 21.44
N MET A 204 10.43 3.22 20.64
CA MET A 204 10.26 4.35 19.72
C MET A 204 9.35 5.44 20.29
N THR A 205 8.32 5.05 21.05
CA THR A 205 7.32 5.97 21.58
C THR A 205 6.88 5.55 22.98
N ALA A 206 6.59 6.53 23.84
CA ALA A 206 6.00 6.28 25.16
C ALA A 206 4.46 6.18 25.12
N ALA A 207 3.82 6.55 24.00
CA ALA A 207 2.39 6.34 23.78
C ALA A 207 2.06 4.84 23.83
N LYS A 208 0.95 4.46 24.48
CA LYS A 208 0.55 3.05 24.60
C LYS A 208 0.04 2.48 23.28
N SER A 209 -0.58 3.35 22.49
CA SER A 209 -1.08 3.10 21.15
C SER A 209 -0.67 4.25 20.23
N PHE A 210 -0.47 3.99 18.94
CA PHE A 210 -0.27 5.07 17.98
C PHE A 210 -1.55 5.90 17.78
N ALA A 211 -2.73 5.31 17.97
CA ALA A 211 -4.00 6.04 18.00
C ALA A 211 -4.10 7.06 19.15
N ASP A 212 -3.38 6.86 20.27
CA ASP A 212 -3.31 7.84 21.37
C ASP A 212 -2.64 9.16 20.96
N LYS A 213 -1.93 9.20 19.83
CA LYS A 213 -1.36 10.45 19.30
C LYS A 213 -2.42 11.38 18.71
N ALA A 214 -3.56 10.83 18.26
CA ALA A 214 -4.60 11.59 17.57
C ALA A 214 -5.25 12.70 18.43
N PRO A 215 -5.68 12.46 19.68
CA PRO A 215 -6.28 13.50 20.51
C PRO A 215 -5.37 14.73 20.71
N GLY A 216 -4.04 14.54 20.71
CA GLY A 216 -3.06 15.64 20.82
C GLY A 216 -3.11 16.63 19.66
N TYR A 217 -3.62 16.22 18.49
CA TYR A 217 -3.83 17.08 17.33
C TYR A 217 -5.31 17.50 17.16
N GLY A 218 -6.20 17.07 18.06
CA GLY A 218 -7.65 17.26 17.91
C GLY A 218 -8.25 16.48 16.74
N MET A 219 -7.60 15.40 16.29
CA MET A 219 -8.08 14.52 15.22
C MET A 219 -8.75 13.25 15.79
N ALA A 220 -9.57 12.58 14.99
CA ALA A 220 -10.11 11.28 15.38
C ALA A 220 -9.02 10.20 15.34
N GLY A 221 -9.05 9.27 16.29
CA GLY A 221 -8.11 8.15 16.39
C GLY A 221 -8.86 6.84 16.64
N GLU A 222 -8.49 5.78 15.93
CA GLU A 222 -9.03 4.44 16.14
C GLU A 222 -7.89 3.41 16.02
N GLN A 223 -7.89 2.37 16.87
CA GLN A 223 -7.01 1.21 16.74
C GLN A 223 -7.83 0.01 16.31
N VAL A 224 -7.34 -0.76 15.33
CA VAL A 224 -7.97 -1.97 14.83
C VAL A 224 -6.99 -3.13 14.69
N ASP A 225 -7.51 -4.35 14.72
CA ASP A 225 -6.76 -5.54 14.33
C ASP A 225 -6.49 -5.49 12.82
N GLY A 226 -5.22 -5.29 12.44
CA GLY A 226 -4.77 -5.18 11.05
C GLY A 226 -4.89 -6.48 10.27
N ASN A 227 -5.00 -7.63 10.96
CA ASN A 227 -5.11 -8.94 10.30
C ASN A 227 -6.58 -9.42 10.24
N ASP A 228 -7.52 -8.58 10.64
CA ASP A 228 -8.94 -8.69 10.32
C ASP A 228 -9.31 -7.71 9.20
N MET A 229 -9.35 -8.22 7.96
CA MET A 229 -9.63 -7.41 6.78
C MET A 229 -10.99 -6.69 6.85
N LEU A 230 -12.01 -7.30 7.47
CA LEU A 230 -13.33 -6.67 7.58
C LEU A 230 -13.32 -5.53 8.60
N ALA A 231 -12.59 -5.70 9.71
CA ALA A 231 -12.39 -4.63 10.69
C ALA A 231 -11.61 -3.46 10.09
N VAL A 232 -10.52 -3.72 9.35
CA VAL A 232 -9.73 -2.68 8.66
C VAL A 232 -10.57 -1.94 7.63
N TYR A 233 -11.32 -2.65 6.80
CA TYR A 233 -12.24 -2.03 5.84
C TYR A 233 -13.28 -1.16 6.55
N GLY A 234 -13.89 -1.68 7.61
CA GLY A 234 -14.90 -0.96 8.39
C GLY A 234 -14.38 0.35 8.98
N ALA A 235 -13.19 0.33 9.59
CA ALA A 235 -12.57 1.54 10.15
C ALA A 235 -12.15 2.53 9.06
N SER A 236 -11.56 2.03 7.98
CA SER A 236 -11.16 2.86 6.83
C SER A 236 -12.38 3.51 6.19
N ARG A 237 -13.49 2.77 6.05
CA ARG A 237 -14.76 3.31 5.52
C ARG A 237 -15.31 4.43 6.38
N ARG A 238 -15.36 4.24 7.71
CA ARG A 238 -15.79 5.30 8.65
C ARG A 238 -14.90 6.55 8.56
N ALA A 239 -13.58 6.36 8.48
CA ALA A 239 -12.63 7.47 8.36
C ALA A 239 -12.77 8.22 7.03
N VAL A 240 -12.94 7.50 5.92
CA VAL A 240 -13.19 8.08 4.59
C VAL A 240 -14.50 8.84 4.58
N ASP A 241 -15.59 8.27 5.10
CA ASP A 241 -16.89 8.94 5.16
C ASP A 241 -16.83 10.21 6.04
N ARG A 242 -16.12 10.17 7.18
CA ARG A 242 -15.88 11.34 8.03
C ARG A 242 -15.08 12.43 7.31
N ALA A 243 -13.97 12.05 6.67
CA ALA A 243 -13.10 12.96 5.92
C ALA A 243 -13.90 13.66 4.81
N ARG A 244 -14.68 12.90 4.06
CA ARG A 244 -15.56 13.36 2.98
C ARG A 244 -16.64 14.32 3.46
N ALA A 245 -17.22 14.05 4.64
CA ALA A 245 -18.21 14.93 5.27
C ALA A 245 -17.61 16.20 5.91
N GLY A 246 -16.31 16.46 5.75
CA GLY A 246 -15.64 17.63 6.32
C GLY A 246 -15.33 17.51 7.82
N GLY A 247 -15.39 16.29 8.38
CA GLY A 247 -15.08 16.00 9.78
C GLY A 247 -13.59 16.09 10.14
N GLY A 248 -12.74 16.43 9.16
CA GLY A 248 -11.28 16.50 9.31
C GLY A 248 -10.61 15.12 9.27
N PRO A 249 -9.30 15.06 9.55
CA PRO A 249 -8.54 13.84 9.37
C PRO A 249 -8.80 12.81 10.46
N THR A 250 -8.49 11.56 10.14
CA THR A 250 -8.55 10.42 11.08
C THR A 250 -7.24 9.62 11.01
N LEU A 251 -6.73 9.23 12.17
CA LEU A 251 -5.57 8.33 12.31
C LEU A 251 -6.09 6.95 12.69
N ILE A 252 -5.78 5.95 11.87
CA ILE A 252 -6.11 4.55 12.14
C ILE A 252 -4.80 3.82 12.43
N GLU A 253 -4.65 3.28 13.63
CA GLU A 253 -3.58 2.33 13.92
C GLU A 253 -4.04 0.93 13.55
N VAL A 254 -3.35 0.31 12.58
CA VAL A 254 -3.57 -1.09 12.21
C VAL A 254 -2.53 -1.97 12.90
N MET A 255 -3.00 -2.84 13.79
CA MET A 255 -2.16 -3.72 14.59
C MET A 255 -1.85 -5.00 13.80
N THR A 256 -0.60 -5.17 13.40
CA THR A 256 -0.19 -6.29 12.54
C THR A 256 1.21 -6.78 12.95
N TYR A 257 1.84 -7.63 12.14
CA TYR A 257 3.16 -8.17 12.42
C TYR A 257 3.97 -8.45 11.16
N ARG A 258 5.22 -7.96 11.14
CA ARG A 258 6.14 -8.19 10.02
C ARG A 258 6.82 -9.57 10.16
N ARG A 259 6.34 -10.56 9.40
CA ARG A 259 6.82 -11.96 9.51
C ARG A 259 8.09 -12.28 8.72
N LYS A 260 8.68 -11.28 8.06
CA LYS A 260 9.99 -11.37 7.41
C LYS A 260 10.88 -10.22 7.83
N GLY A 261 12.17 -10.33 7.49
CA GLY A 261 13.12 -9.24 7.64
C GLY A 261 12.63 -7.94 7.03
N HIS A 262 13.22 -6.84 7.47
CA HIS A 262 12.88 -5.52 6.97
C HIS A 262 12.99 -5.46 5.45
N ALA A 263 14.05 -6.00 4.88
CA ALA A 263 14.14 -6.26 3.44
C ALA A 263 14.39 -7.75 3.23
N GLN A 264 14.27 -8.22 1.99
CA GLN A 264 14.50 -9.63 1.66
C GLN A 264 15.92 -10.11 2.05
N HIS A 265 16.90 -9.21 2.15
CA HIS A 265 18.26 -9.51 2.59
C HIS A 265 18.47 -9.43 4.11
N ASP A 266 17.50 -8.93 4.88
CA ASP A 266 17.58 -8.87 6.34
C ASP A 266 17.19 -10.22 6.94
N ALA A 267 18.11 -10.82 7.69
CA ALA A 267 17.92 -12.12 8.33
C ALA A 267 16.99 -12.08 9.56
N GLN A 268 16.63 -10.88 10.05
CA GLN A 268 15.69 -10.69 11.18
C GLN A 268 16.17 -11.35 12.49
N THR A 269 17.47 -11.49 12.72
CA THR A 269 18.04 -12.21 13.89
C THR A 269 17.77 -11.53 15.24
N TYR A 270 17.25 -10.30 15.23
CA TYR A 270 16.87 -9.52 16.42
C TYR A 270 15.44 -9.79 16.90
N VAL A 271 14.68 -10.65 16.20
CA VAL A 271 13.31 -11.05 16.57
C VAL A 271 13.33 -12.50 17.02
N ASP A 272 12.58 -12.82 18.07
CA ASP A 272 12.41 -14.19 18.53
C ASP A 272 11.69 -15.03 17.44
N PRO A 273 12.30 -16.12 16.93
CA PRO A 273 11.64 -17.00 15.98
C PRO A 273 10.29 -17.57 16.47
N ALA A 274 10.13 -17.79 17.78
CA ALA A 274 8.89 -18.27 18.36
C ALA A 274 7.76 -17.23 18.25
N GLU A 275 8.09 -15.94 18.33
CA GLU A 275 7.13 -14.85 18.11
C GLU A 275 6.63 -14.85 16.67
N ILE A 276 7.54 -14.98 15.69
CA ILE A 276 7.19 -15.04 14.26
C ILE A 276 6.28 -16.24 13.98
N GLU A 277 6.61 -17.42 14.52
CA GLU A 277 5.82 -18.64 14.33
C GLU A 277 4.43 -18.52 14.98
N HIS A 278 4.34 -17.91 16.17
CA HIS A 278 3.06 -17.65 16.80
C HIS A 278 2.15 -16.78 15.92
N TRP A 279 2.68 -15.67 15.40
CA TRP A 279 1.94 -14.79 14.49
C TRP A 279 1.58 -15.50 13.18
N ALA A 280 2.46 -16.36 12.66
CA ALA A 280 2.19 -17.18 11.49
C ALA A 280 1.01 -18.13 11.69
N ALA A 281 0.98 -18.84 12.81
CA ALA A 281 -0.01 -19.88 13.08
C ALA A 281 -1.39 -19.33 13.46
N THR A 282 -1.45 -18.13 14.05
CA THR A 282 -2.68 -17.62 14.69
C THR A 282 -3.25 -16.37 14.03
N ASN A 283 -2.46 -15.67 13.22
CA ASN A 283 -2.79 -14.31 12.78
C ASN A 283 -2.47 -14.05 11.30
N ASP A 284 -2.39 -15.06 10.44
CA ASP A 284 -2.28 -14.82 8.99
C ASP A 284 -3.57 -14.16 8.46
N PRO A 285 -3.50 -12.98 7.82
CA PRO A 285 -4.70 -12.27 7.35
C PRO A 285 -5.48 -13.06 6.30
N ILE A 286 -4.81 -13.84 5.44
CA ILE A 286 -5.48 -14.63 4.39
C ILE A 286 -6.22 -15.80 5.02
N ASP A 287 -5.57 -16.54 5.93
CA ASP A 287 -6.20 -17.70 6.58
C ASP A 287 -7.41 -17.27 7.42
N ARG A 288 -7.28 -16.16 8.15
CA ARG A 288 -8.38 -15.57 8.92
C ARG A 288 -9.53 -15.15 8.02
N TYR A 289 -9.23 -14.52 6.88
CA TYR A 289 -10.26 -14.08 5.94
C TYR A 289 -10.96 -15.27 5.26
N VAL A 290 -10.22 -16.27 4.79
CA VAL A 290 -10.79 -17.52 4.25
C VAL A 290 -11.69 -18.20 5.26
N LYS A 291 -11.24 -18.32 6.52
CA LYS A 291 -12.06 -18.88 7.60
C LYS A 291 -13.37 -18.09 7.78
N ALA A 292 -13.30 -16.76 7.81
CA ALA A 292 -14.48 -15.91 7.94
C ALA A 292 -15.46 -16.09 6.76
N LEU A 293 -14.95 -16.14 5.52
CA LEU A 293 -15.77 -16.36 4.33
C LEU A 293 -16.48 -17.72 4.38
N MET A 294 -15.77 -18.78 4.75
CA MET A 294 -16.28 -20.15 4.78
C MET A 294 -17.27 -20.40 5.93
N ASP A 295 -16.95 -19.93 7.14
CA ASP A 295 -17.79 -20.11 8.32
C ASP A 295 -19.16 -19.44 8.17
N ASN A 296 -19.20 -18.28 7.51
CA ASN A 296 -20.42 -17.52 7.29
C ASN A 296 -21.19 -17.91 6.01
N GLY A 297 -20.62 -18.83 5.20
CA GLY A 297 -21.19 -19.25 3.92
C GLY A 297 -21.17 -18.16 2.84
N TRP A 298 -20.22 -17.21 2.93
CA TRP A 298 -20.04 -16.14 1.95
C TRP A 298 -19.23 -16.59 0.74
N ALA A 299 -18.41 -17.63 0.88
CA ALA A 299 -17.68 -18.27 -0.21
C ALA A 299 -17.72 -19.80 -0.08
N THR A 300 -17.47 -20.49 -1.18
CA THR A 300 -17.22 -21.93 -1.23
C THR A 300 -15.74 -22.21 -1.48
N ALA A 301 -15.27 -23.41 -1.10
CA ALA A 301 -13.89 -23.81 -1.34
C ALA A 301 -13.54 -23.82 -2.84
N ASP A 302 -14.49 -24.20 -3.70
CA ASP A 302 -14.29 -24.25 -5.15
C ASP A 302 -14.09 -22.85 -5.73
N GLU A 303 -14.83 -21.84 -5.26
CA GLU A 303 -14.64 -20.45 -5.70
C GLU A 303 -13.27 -19.90 -5.29
N LEU A 304 -12.86 -20.13 -4.04
CA LEU A 304 -11.55 -19.67 -3.55
C LEU A 304 -10.41 -20.37 -4.32
N THR A 305 -10.57 -21.66 -4.62
CA THR A 305 -9.61 -22.44 -5.42
C THR A 305 -9.54 -21.94 -6.87
N ALA A 306 -10.68 -21.63 -7.47
CA ALA A 306 -10.74 -21.09 -8.83
C ALA A 306 -10.04 -19.73 -8.93
N ILE A 307 -10.28 -18.84 -7.96
CA ILE A 307 -9.60 -17.53 -7.85
C ILE A 307 -8.08 -17.74 -7.73
N GLY A 308 -7.63 -18.65 -6.86
CA GLY A 308 -6.20 -18.95 -6.71
C GLY A 308 -5.55 -19.47 -8.00
N THR A 309 -6.23 -20.37 -8.70
CA THR A 309 -5.75 -20.94 -9.98
C THR A 309 -5.61 -19.87 -11.05
N ASP A 310 -6.59 -18.97 -11.15
CA ASP A 310 -6.55 -17.89 -12.12
C ASP A 310 -5.44 -16.88 -11.82
N ILE A 311 -5.22 -16.56 -10.54
CA ILE A 311 -4.10 -15.70 -10.11
C ILE A 311 -2.76 -16.32 -10.49
N ASP A 312 -2.55 -17.61 -10.24
CA ASP A 312 -1.29 -18.27 -10.57
C ASP A 312 -1.02 -18.20 -12.09
N ARG A 313 -2.05 -18.42 -12.92
CA ARG A 313 -1.96 -18.25 -14.39
C ARG A 313 -1.59 -16.81 -14.77
N GLN A 314 -2.28 -15.81 -14.21
CA GLN A 314 -2.01 -14.39 -14.49
C GLN A 314 -0.58 -14.00 -14.11
N LEU A 315 -0.04 -14.54 -13.02
CA LEU A 315 1.31 -14.26 -12.57
C LEU A 315 2.36 -14.89 -13.47
N ASP A 316 2.15 -16.13 -13.91
CA ASP A 316 3.07 -16.79 -14.84
C ASP A 316 3.11 -16.03 -16.17
N GLU A 317 1.96 -15.57 -16.67
CA GLU A 317 1.85 -14.71 -17.86
C GLU A 317 2.58 -13.36 -17.65
N ALA A 318 2.35 -12.70 -16.51
CA ALA A 318 2.97 -11.42 -16.18
C ALA A 318 4.49 -11.51 -16.09
N VAL A 319 5.03 -12.57 -15.47
CA VAL A 319 6.48 -12.80 -15.39
C VAL A 319 7.06 -13.05 -16.78
N ALA A 320 6.44 -13.93 -17.57
CA ALA A 320 6.90 -14.23 -18.93
C ALA A 320 6.87 -12.99 -19.85
N GLU A 321 5.88 -12.11 -19.69
CA GLU A 321 5.81 -10.84 -20.43
C GLU A 321 6.90 -9.87 -19.96
N ALA A 322 7.07 -9.68 -18.66
CA ALA A 322 8.08 -8.78 -18.11
C ALA A 322 9.51 -9.21 -18.47
N GLU A 323 9.79 -10.52 -18.51
CA GLU A 323 11.10 -11.03 -18.93
C GLU A 323 11.46 -10.63 -20.36
N LYS A 324 10.47 -10.62 -21.26
CA LYS A 324 10.62 -10.22 -22.67
C LYS A 324 10.72 -8.71 -22.87
N SER A 325 10.31 -7.91 -21.89
CA SER A 325 10.39 -6.45 -21.96
C SER A 325 11.84 -5.97 -22.08
N PRO A 326 12.09 -4.87 -22.83
CA PRO A 326 13.43 -4.34 -23.01
C PRO A 326 13.96 -3.70 -21.72
N MET A 327 15.28 -3.67 -21.58
CA MET A 327 15.95 -2.78 -20.62
C MET A 327 15.84 -1.32 -21.10
N PRO A 328 15.86 -0.32 -20.20
CA PRO A 328 15.90 1.08 -20.60
C PRO A 328 17.17 1.40 -21.41
N ALA A 329 17.04 2.30 -22.38
CA ALA A 329 18.20 2.88 -23.06
C ALA A 329 18.98 3.77 -22.06
N PRO A 330 20.32 3.83 -22.12
CA PRO A 330 21.10 4.68 -21.21
C PRO A 330 20.67 6.15 -21.19
N GLU A 331 20.23 6.68 -22.33
CA GLU A 331 19.79 8.07 -22.50
C GLU A 331 18.52 8.39 -21.70
N GLU A 332 17.72 7.39 -21.35
CA GLU A 332 16.54 7.54 -20.50
C GLU A 332 16.91 8.14 -19.14
N ALA A 333 18.13 7.91 -18.64
CA ALA A 333 18.60 8.49 -17.38
C ALA A 333 18.70 10.04 -17.41
N LEU A 334 18.65 10.67 -18.59
CA LEU A 334 18.79 12.12 -18.77
C LEU A 334 17.45 12.84 -18.87
N THR A 335 16.33 12.12 -19.00
CA THR A 335 14.99 12.68 -19.17
C THR A 335 14.25 12.82 -17.83
N ASP A 336 13.20 13.66 -17.79
CA ASP A 336 12.31 13.90 -16.63
C ASP A 336 12.95 14.53 -15.38
N VAL A 337 14.19 15.00 -15.46
CA VAL A 337 14.81 15.79 -14.38
C VAL A 337 14.12 17.14 -14.23
N TYR A 338 13.67 17.72 -15.35
CA TYR A 338 12.91 18.95 -15.46
C TYR A 338 11.76 18.76 -16.45
N GLY A 339 10.70 19.57 -16.34
CA GLY A 339 9.66 19.63 -17.38
C GLY A 339 10.11 20.44 -18.60
N ASP A 340 9.38 20.29 -19.72
CA ASP A 340 9.59 21.02 -20.98
C ASP A 340 9.17 22.50 -20.91
N GLY A 341 9.55 23.20 -19.84
CA GLY A 341 9.48 24.66 -19.81
C GLY A 341 10.42 25.27 -20.84
N PRO A 342 10.23 26.53 -21.27
CA PRO A 342 11.22 27.23 -22.08
C PRO A 342 12.46 27.45 -21.24
N VAL A 343 13.40 26.52 -21.29
CA VAL A 343 14.68 26.60 -20.59
C VAL A 343 15.74 26.87 -21.65
N ASN A 344 16.32 28.08 -21.64
CA ASN A 344 17.38 28.48 -22.58
C ASN A 344 18.59 27.56 -22.39
N ALA A 345 18.80 26.65 -23.33
CA ALA A 345 19.91 25.74 -23.31
C ALA A 345 21.24 26.42 -23.75
N PRO A 346 22.41 25.95 -23.28
CA PRO A 346 22.55 24.75 -22.44
C PRO A 346 23.43 24.94 -21.18
N TRP A 347 22.93 24.42 -20.04
CA TRP A 347 23.77 23.91 -18.94
C TRP A 347 24.35 22.52 -19.23
N THR A 348 23.96 21.86 -20.33
CA THR A 348 24.65 20.65 -20.81
C THR A 348 25.86 21.05 -21.65
N ARG A 349 27.05 20.53 -21.31
CA ARG A 349 28.33 20.82 -21.99
C ARG A 349 28.43 20.23 -23.42
N HIS A 350 27.32 20.13 -24.15
CA HIS A 350 27.31 19.59 -25.52
C HIS A 350 27.42 20.66 -26.60
N THR A 351 27.43 21.95 -26.26
CA THR A 351 27.86 22.98 -27.22
C THR A 351 29.35 23.19 -27.04
N PRO A 352 30.19 22.92 -28.08
CA PRO A 352 31.56 23.40 -28.07
C PRO A 352 31.55 24.91 -27.80
N PRO A 353 32.45 25.44 -26.96
CA PRO A 353 32.53 26.88 -26.75
C PRO A 353 32.67 27.58 -28.10
N ASP A 354 31.83 28.59 -28.33
CA ASP A 354 31.89 29.44 -29.52
C ASP A 354 33.26 30.15 -29.54
N PRO A 355 34.15 29.84 -30.50
CA PRO A 355 35.49 30.41 -30.55
C PRO A 355 35.50 31.92 -30.87
N THR A 356 34.35 32.52 -31.17
CA THR A 356 34.21 33.93 -31.53
C THR A 356 33.80 34.83 -30.36
N ARG A 357 33.47 34.26 -29.20
CA ARG A 357 33.12 35.00 -27.98
C ARG A 357 34.22 34.86 -26.94
N ALA A 358 35.26 35.70 -27.08
CA ALA A 358 36.31 35.89 -26.09
C ALA A 358 35.92 36.98 -25.08
#